data_AF-A0A2J7TG67-F1
#
_entry.id   AF-A0A2J7TG67-F1
#
_cell.length_a   1.000
_cell.length_b   1.000
_cell.length_c   1.000
_cell.angle_alpha   90.00
_cell.angle_beta   90.00
_cell.angle_gamma   90.00
#
_symmetry.space_group_name_H-M   'P 1'
#
loop_
_entity.id
_entity.type
_entity.pdbx_description
1 polymer ?
#
loop_
_entity_poly.entity_id
_entity_poly.type
_entity_poly.pdbx_seq_one_letter_code
_entity_poly.pdbx_strand_id
1 'polypeptide(L)'
;MSVDEKPRRAAPRREDYALVPGSMGPRRDFRIAIGLREGWDAEGRVFDVSEAVRTARVWMRRRVEAGLPALSGMFARAEVTYAWPRPDGSVGSDREPVALFTGEAVHAYLGHLPDADVEAMLNELAAELGAALGQERIYVAFCGRTWILDAGREA
;
A
#
# COMPACT_ATOMS: atom_id res chain seq x y z
N MET A 1 -1.27 -6.73 -43.48
CA MET A 1 -1.08 -5.40 -42.85
C MET A 1 0.12 -5.51 -41.94
N SER A 2 1.17 -4.75 -42.23
CA SER A 2 2.47 -4.84 -41.54
C SER A 2 2.33 -4.39 -40.09
N VAL A 3 2.82 -5.20 -39.15
CA VAL A 3 2.94 -4.79 -37.75
C VAL A 3 4.08 -3.78 -37.72
N ASP A 4 3.74 -2.53 -37.45
CA ASP A 4 4.68 -1.41 -37.41
C ASP A 4 5.62 -1.63 -36.20
N GLU A 5 6.77 -2.24 -36.46
CA GLU A 5 7.78 -2.57 -35.45
C GLU A 5 8.43 -1.25 -35.01
N LYS A 6 7.87 -0.62 -33.96
CA LYS A 6 8.43 0.61 -33.41
C LYS A 6 9.91 0.37 -33.10
N PRO A 7 10.84 1.19 -33.64
CA PRO A 7 12.26 0.98 -33.44
C PRO A 7 12.57 0.97 -31.94
N ARG A 8 13.29 -0.06 -31.51
CA ARG A 8 13.66 -0.25 -30.11
C ARG A 8 14.52 0.94 -29.68
N ARG A 9 13.98 1.77 -28.79
CA ARG A 9 14.68 2.95 -28.27
C ARG A 9 15.99 2.49 -27.64
N ALA A 10 17.11 3.12 -28.05
CA ALA A 10 18.40 2.84 -27.44
C ALA A 10 18.34 3.05 -25.92
N ALA A 11 19.16 2.30 -25.17
CA ALA A 11 19.26 2.48 -23.73
C ALA A 11 19.64 3.94 -23.41
N PRO A 12 19.08 4.54 -22.34
CA PRO A 12 19.41 5.90 -21.96
C PRO A 12 20.88 6.01 -21.56
N ARG A 13 21.51 7.14 -21.93
CA ARG A 13 22.87 7.50 -21.51
C ARG A 13 22.82 8.38 -20.27
N ARG A 14 23.95 8.55 -19.60
CA ARG A 14 24.05 9.37 -18.38
C ARG A 14 23.58 10.80 -18.59
N GLU A 15 23.91 11.39 -19.73
CA GLU A 15 23.55 12.76 -20.10
C GLU A 15 22.07 12.96 -20.44
N ASP A 16 21.32 11.87 -20.65
CA ASP A 16 19.89 11.95 -20.98
C ASP A 16 19.02 12.13 -19.71
N TYR A 17 19.60 11.95 -18.51
CA TYR A 17 18.89 12.13 -17.24
C TYR A 17 18.84 13.61 -16.84
N ALA A 18 17.64 14.12 -16.62
CA ALA A 18 17.38 15.48 -16.13
C ALA A 18 16.29 15.45 -15.04
N LEU A 19 16.23 16.51 -14.24
CA LEU A 19 15.11 16.70 -13.30
C LEU A 19 13.80 16.81 -14.08
N VAL A 20 12.79 16.09 -13.63
CA VAL A 20 11.43 16.22 -14.17
C VAL A 20 10.84 17.54 -13.65
N PRO A 21 10.39 18.46 -14.53
CA PRO A 21 9.77 19.70 -14.08
C PRO A 21 8.60 19.44 -13.12
N GLY A 22 8.54 20.20 -12.01
CA GLY A 22 7.49 20.03 -11.00
C GLY A 22 7.65 18.80 -10.09
N SER A 23 8.74 18.02 -10.22
CA SER A 23 8.96 16.84 -9.34
C SER A 23 9.55 17.17 -7.98
N MET A 24 10.02 18.41 -7.77
CA MET A 24 10.62 18.83 -6.50
C MET A 24 9.57 19.37 -5.54
N GLY A 25 9.56 18.87 -4.31
CA GLY A 25 8.71 19.36 -3.23
C GLY A 25 8.93 18.58 -1.93
N PRO A 26 8.17 18.87 -0.87
CA PRO A 26 8.25 18.13 0.40
C PRO A 26 7.94 16.65 0.21
N ARG A 27 8.67 15.77 0.91
CA ARG A 27 8.39 14.33 0.86
C ARG A 27 6.99 14.03 1.38
N ARG A 28 6.24 13.21 0.64
CA ARG A 28 4.88 12.75 1.00
C ARG A 28 4.81 11.23 0.98
N ASP A 29 5.64 10.58 1.80
CA ASP A 29 5.71 9.13 1.88
C ASP A 29 4.52 8.56 2.65
N PHE A 30 4.11 7.36 2.24
CA PHE A 30 3.04 6.61 2.88
C PHE A 30 3.38 5.13 3.04
N ARG A 31 2.65 4.49 3.96
CA ARG A 31 2.68 3.04 4.18
C ARG A 31 1.29 2.54 4.54
N ILE A 32 0.89 1.41 3.98
CA ILE A 32 -0.22 0.57 4.47
C ILE A 32 0.39 -0.77 4.88
N ALA A 33 0.21 -1.15 6.14
CA ALA A 33 0.56 -2.48 6.64
C ALA A 33 -0.73 -3.27 6.86
N ILE A 34 -0.80 -4.43 6.22
CA ILE A 34 -2.00 -5.28 6.18
C ILE A 34 -1.62 -6.72 6.51
N GLY A 35 -2.35 -7.35 7.42
CA GLY A 35 -2.20 -8.77 7.73
C GLY A 35 -2.54 -9.64 6.52
N LEU A 36 -1.87 -10.78 6.41
CA LEU A 36 -2.15 -11.77 5.37
C LEU A 36 -2.91 -12.99 5.92
N ARG A 37 -3.08 -13.12 7.23
CA ARG A 37 -3.87 -14.19 7.85
C ARG A 37 -5.26 -13.67 8.15
N GLU A 38 -6.31 -14.32 7.66
CA GLU A 38 -7.70 -13.91 7.93
C GLU A 38 -8.01 -13.80 9.42
N GLY A 39 -8.59 -12.66 9.83
CA GLY A 39 -8.97 -12.39 11.21
C GLY A 39 -7.81 -12.55 12.21
N TRP A 40 -8.15 -12.98 13.42
CA TRP A 40 -7.21 -13.23 14.52
C TRP A 40 -7.00 -14.72 14.79
N ASP A 41 -7.60 -15.60 13.99
CA ASP A 41 -7.51 -17.05 14.17
C ASP A 41 -6.12 -17.53 13.71
N ALA A 42 -5.43 -18.29 14.57
CA ALA A 42 -4.14 -18.88 14.25
C ALA A 42 -4.22 -19.85 13.05
N GLU A 43 -5.37 -20.49 12.84
CA GLU A 43 -5.66 -21.38 11.71
C GLU A 43 -6.32 -20.64 10.52
N GLY A 44 -6.43 -19.31 10.62
CA GLY A 44 -6.98 -18.47 9.55
C GLY A 44 -6.21 -18.65 8.24
N ARG A 45 -6.94 -18.54 7.11
CA ARG A 45 -6.33 -18.66 5.78
C ARG A 45 -5.23 -17.61 5.61
N VAL A 46 -4.05 -18.05 5.18
CA VAL A 46 -2.94 -17.15 4.85
C VAL A 46 -2.94 -16.83 3.36
N PHE A 47 -3.15 -15.57 3.02
CA PHE A 47 -3.05 -15.04 1.67
C PHE A 47 -1.60 -14.83 1.23
N ASP A 48 -1.37 -14.92 -0.08
CA ASP A 48 -0.12 -14.52 -0.69
C ASP A 48 -0.10 -13.00 -0.92
N VAL A 49 1.08 -12.37 -0.84
CA VAL A 49 1.27 -10.95 -1.17
C VAL A 49 0.74 -10.61 -2.57
N SER A 50 0.73 -11.57 -3.50
CA SER A 50 0.15 -11.42 -4.84
C SER A 50 -1.34 -11.10 -4.83
N GLU A 51 -2.10 -11.53 -3.81
CA GLU A 51 -3.51 -11.14 -3.66
C GLU A 51 -3.61 -9.64 -3.34
N ALA A 52 -2.81 -9.14 -2.40
CA ALA A 52 -2.73 -7.71 -2.10
C ALA A 52 -2.34 -6.88 -3.34
N VAL A 53 -1.38 -7.37 -4.14
CA VAL A 53 -0.98 -6.75 -5.41
C VAL A 53 -2.15 -6.72 -6.41
N ARG A 54 -2.88 -7.82 -6.57
CA ARG A 54 -4.04 -7.88 -7.47
C ARG A 54 -5.13 -6.90 -7.04
N THR A 55 -5.47 -6.87 -5.76
CA THR A 55 -6.47 -5.96 -5.19
C THR A 55 -6.09 -4.51 -5.43
N ALA A 56 -4.86 -4.12 -5.07
CA ALA A 56 -4.38 -2.75 -5.30
C ALA A 56 -4.39 -2.39 -6.80
N ARG A 57 -3.97 -3.31 -7.68
CA ARG A 57 -3.98 -3.08 -9.13
C ARG A 57 -5.41 -2.90 -9.67
N VAL A 58 -6.39 -3.66 -9.18
CA VAL A 58 -7.80 -3.50 -9.56
C VAL A 58 -8.31 -2.13 -9.13
N TRP A 59 -8.02 -1.72 -7.89
CA TRP A 59 -8.37 -0.39 -7.37
C TRP A 59 -7.74 0.73 -8.21
N MET A 60 -6.43 0.68 -8.48
CA MET A 60 -5.73 1.66 -9.30
C MET A 60 -6.35 1.77 -10.70
N ARG A 61 -6.62 0.63 -11.34
CA ARG A 61 -7.23 0.60 -12.66
C ARG A 61 -8.60 1.27 -12.67
N ARG A 62 -9.48 0.94 -11.71
CA ARG A 62 -10.83 1.54 -11.61
C ARG A 62 -10.76 3.05 -11.48
N ARG A 63 -9.85 3.58 -10.66
CA ARG A 63 -9.67 5.03 -10.49
C ARG A 63 -9.19 5.70 -11.77
N VAL A 64 -8.17 5.14 -12.42
CA VAL A 64 -7.63 5.70 -13.66
C VAL A 64 -8.65 5.64 -14.79
N GLU A 65 -9.43 4.56 -14.91
CA GLU A 65 -10.55 4.45 -15.87
C GLU A 65 -11.62 5.52 -15.64
N ALA A 66 -11.82 5.95 -14.38
CA ALA A 66 -12.74 7.04 -14.02
C ALA A 66 -12.11 8.45 -14.12
N GLY A 67 -10.88 8.58 -14.61
CA GLY A 67 -10.17 9.87 -14.68
C GLY A 67 -9.69 10.40 -13.32
N LEU A 68 -9.66 9.56 -12.29
CA LEU A 68 -9.21 9.90 -10.94
C LEU A 68 -7.73 9.55 -10.72
N PRO A 69 -7.01 10.28 -9.85
CA PRO A 69 -5.64 9.94 -9.48
C PRO A 69 -5.59 8.60 -8.72
N ALA A 70 -4.46 7.90 -8.82
CA ALA A 70 -4.21 6.66 -8.10
C ALA A 70 -2.85 6.70 -7.41
N LEU A 71 -2.74 6.00 -6.28
CA LEU A 71 -1.49 5.86 -5.53
C LEU A 71 -0.67 4.71 -6.10
N SER A 72 0.58 5.01 -6.50
CA SER A 72 1.55 4.00 -6.91
C SER A 72 2.51 3.70 -5.77
N GLY A 73 2.88 2.44 -5.61
CA GLY A 73 3.78 2.00 -4.54
C GLY A 73 4.31 0.60 -4.80
N MET A 74 5.06 0.08 -3.83
CA MET A 74 5.70 -1.21 -3.87
C MET A 74 5.14 -2.08 -2.75
N PHE A 75 4.92 -3.35 -3.05
CA PHE A 75 4.62 -4.35 -2.05
C PHE A 75 5.88 -5.08 -1.61
N ALA A 76 6.04 -5.23 -0.30
CA ALA A 76 7.01 -6.14 0.31
C ALA A 76 6.28 -7.18 1.16
N ARG A 77 6.79 -8.40 1.19
CA ARG A 77 6.41 -9.40 2.19
C ARG A 77 7.24 -9.14 3.44
N ALA A 78 6.58 -9.13 4.59
CA ALA A 78 7.24 -9.03 5.89
C ALA A 78 6.49 -9.87 6.94
N GLU A 79 6.97 -9.78 8.18
CA GLU A 79 6.29 -10.32 9.35
C GLU A 79 6.22 -9.22 10.42
N VAL A 80 5.09 -9.11 11.10
CA VAL A 80 5.03 -8.39 12.37
C VAL A 80 5.35 -9.38 13.47
N THR A 81 6.21 -9.00 14.41
CA THR A 81 6.59 -9.82 15.57
C THR A 81 6.35 -9.01 16.82
N TYR A 82 5.65 -9.57 17.79
CA TYR A 82 5.25 -8.86 19.00
C TYR A 82 5.21 -9.78 20.21
N ALA A 83 5.26 -9.17 21.39
CA ALA A 83 5.17 -9.85 22.67
C ALA A 83 4.28 -9.04 23.62
N TRP A 84 3.61 -9.72 24.54
CA TRP A 84 2.71 -9.12 25.50
C TRP A 84 2.80 -9.82 26.87
N PRO A 85 2.62 -9.09 27.97
CA PRO A 85 2.52 -9.71 29.29
C PRO A 85 1.19 -10.46 29.42
N ARG A 86 1.22 -11.65 30.03
CA ARG A 86 -0.01 -12.37 30.43
C ARG A 86 -0.35 -12.06 31.89
N PRO A 87 -1.64 -12.18 32.28
CA PRO A 87 -2.06 -11.93 33.67
C PRO A 87 -1.40 -12.83 34.72
N ASP A 88 -0.94 -14.02 34.32
CA ASP A 88 -0.25 -15.00 35.19
C ASP A 88 1.24 -14.71 35.39
N GLY A 89 1.75 -13.59 34.84
CA GLY A 89 3.16 -13.21 34.91
C GLY A 89 4.05 -13.87 33.84
N SER A 90 3.50 -14.74 33.00
CA SER A 90 4.20 -15.27 31.83
C SER A 90 4.22 -14.26 30.66
N VAL A 91 5.03 -14.53 29.63
CA VAL A 91 5.14 -13.70 28.43
C VAL A 91 4.54 -14.44 27.24
N GLY A 92 3.61 -13.79 26.54
CA GLY A 92 3.14 -14.20 25.23
C GLY A 92 3.98 -13.56 24.14
N SER A 93 4.14 -14.26 23.02
CA SER A 93 4.76 -13.73 21.82
C SER A 93 4.18 -14.43 20.61
N ASP A 94 4.06 -13.71 19.50
CA ASP A 94 3.64 -14.27 18.23
C ASP A 94 4.22 -13.47 17.05
N ARG A 95 4.03 -14.01 15.85
CA ARG A 95 4.33 -13.36 14.59
C ARG A 95 3.23 -13.59 13.57
N GLU A 96 2.97 -12.60 12.75
CA GLU A 96 1.98 -12.68 11.68
C GLU A 96 2.56 -12.25 10.34
N PRO A 97 2.27 -12.96 9.24
CA PRO A 97 2.67 -12.53 7.91
C PRO A 97 1.92 -11.27 7.52
N VAL A 98 2.62 -10.29 6.97
CA VAL A 98 2.03 -9.02 6.51
C VAL A 98 2.50 -8.67 5.11
N ALA A 99 1.68 -7.91 4.40
CA ALA A 99 2.09 -7.16 3.21
C ALA A 99 2.27 -5.68 3.58
N LEU A 100 3.37 -5.10 3.12
CA LEU A 100 3.65 -3.67 3.27
C LEU A 100 3.53 -3.00 1.91
N PHE A 101 2.53 -2.14 1.73
CA PHE A 101 2.43 -1.25 0.58
C PHE A 101 3.07 0.10 0.93
N THR A 102 4.18 0.44 0.30
CA THR A 102 4.92 1.69 0.55
C THR A 102 5.10 2.48 -0.72
N GLY A 103 4.95 3.80 -0.64
CA GLY A 103 5.15 4.67 -1.79
C GLY A 103 5.26 6.13 -1.38
N GLU A 104 5.18 7.01 -2.37
CA GLU A 104 5.20 8.45 -2.18
C GLU A 104 4.14 9.09 -3.08
N ALA A 105 3.42 10.08 -2.56
CA ALA A 105 2.58 10.95 -3.37
C ALA A 105 3.47 11.93 -4.16
N VAL A 106 4.11 11.40 -5.21
CA VAL A 106 5.15 12.10 -5.98
C VAL A 106 4.63 13.42 -6.54
N HIS A 107 5.36 14.51 -6.26
CA HIS A 107 4.99 15.88 -6.65
C HIS A 107 4.68 16.04 -8.14
N ALA A 108 5.45 15.39 -9.02
CA ALA A 108 5.26 15.46 -10.46
C ALA A 108 3.85 15.03 -10.92
N TYR A 109 3.16 14.19 -10.15
CA TYR A 109 1.87 13.61 -10.52
C TYR A 109 0.76 14.05 -9.58
N LEU A 110 1.06 14.15 -8.27
CA LEU A 110 0.07 14.34 -7.20
C LEU A 110 0.37 15.58 -6.35
N GLY A 111 1.36 16.41 -6.71
CA GLY A 111 1.75 17.59 -5.94
C GLY A 111 0.66 18.66 -5.81
N HIS A 112 -0.32 18.64 -6.72
CA HIS A 112 -1.48 19.52 -6.68
C HIS A 112 -2.56 19.06 -5.69
N LEU A 113 -2.52 17.80 -5.22
CA LEU A 113 -3.53 17.26 -4.31
C LEU A 113 -3.20 17.64 -2.86
N PRO A 114 -4.19 18.15 -2.09
CA PRO A 114 -4.02 18.37 -0.67
C PRO A 114 -3.79 17.04 0.07
N ASP A 115 -3.20 17.11 1.26
CA ASP A 115 -2.93 15.93 2.10
C ASP A 115 -4.19 15.14 2.44
N ALA A 116 -5.30 15.83 2.69
CA ALA A 116 -6.59 15.20 2.97
C ALA A 116 -7.08 14.29 1.82
N ASP A 117 -6.82 14.66 0.56
CA ASP A 117 -7.21 13.84 -0.59
C ASP A 117 -6.32 12.59 -0.71
N VAL A 118 -5.04 12.71 -0.35
CA VAL A 118 -4.13 11.55 -0.30
C VAL A 118 -4.49 10.62 0.85
N GLU A 119 -4.83 11.15 2.03
CA GLU A 119 -5.36 10.38 3.15
C GLU A 119 -6.64 9.64 2.78
N ALA A 120 -7.57 10.29 2.08
CA ALA A 120 -8.79 9.65 1.61
C ALA A 120 -8.50 8.49 0.64
N MET A 121 -7.58 8.68 -0.31
CA MET A 121 -7.14 7.59 -1.21
C MET A 121 -6.46 6.45 -0.47
N LEU A 122 -5.65 6.74 0.56
CA LEU A 122 -5.04 5.73 1.41
C LEU A 122 -6.07 4.94 2.19
N ASN A 123 -7.10 5.60 2.73
CA ASN A 123 -8.20 4.96 3.44
C ASN A 123 -9.03 4.07 2.52
N GLU A 124 -9.33 4.54 1.30
CA GLU A 124 -10.05 3.78 0.30
C GLU A 124 -9.27 2.51 -0.11
N LEU A 125 -7.99 2.65 -0.44
CA LEU A 125 -7.14 1.51 -0.79
C LEU A 125 -6.96 0.55 0.40
N ALA A 126 -6.76 1.06 1.61
CA ALA A 126 -6.67 0.25 2.81
C ALA A 126 -7.97 -0.56 3.00
N ALA A 127 -9.15 0.05 2.90
CA ALA A 127 -10.42 -0.64 3.01
C ALA A 127 -10.60 -1.75 1.95
N GLU A 128 -10.23 -1.49 0.69
CA GLU A 128 -10.26 -2.50 -0.38
C GLU A 128 -9.33 -3.69 -0.06
N LEU A 129 -8.12 -3.42 0.45
CA LEU A 129 -7.18 -4.45 0.89
C LEU A 129 -7.73 -5.25 2.07
N GLY A 130 -8.29 -4.59 3.08
CA GLY A 130 -8.86 -5.26 4.25
C GLY A 130 -10.03 -6.16 3.91
N ALA A 131 -10.95 -5.67 3.09
CA ALA A 131 -12.09 -6.46 2.63
C ALA A 131 -11.64 -7.69 1.82
N ALA A 132 -10.65 -7.53 0.94
CA ALA A 132 -10.15 -8.64 0.11
C ALA A 132 -9.35 -9.70 0.91
N LEU A 133 -8.67 -9.28 1.97
CA LEU A 133 -7.78 -10.14 2.77
C LEU A 133 -8.38 -10.57 4.12
N GLY A 134 -9.67 -10.28 4.34
CA GLY A 134 -10.39 -10.64 5.56
C GLY A 134 -9.79 -10.01 6.82
N GLN A 135 -9.29 -8.77 6.72
CA GLN A 135 -8.65 -8.06 7.84
C GLN A 135 -9.61 -7.10 8.51
N GLU A 136 -9.58 -7.10 9.84
CA GLU A 136 -10.41 -6.20 10.66
C GLU A 136 -9.69 -4.91 11.02
N ARG A 137 -8.35 -4.95 11.09
CA ARG A 137 -7.51 -3.78 11.40
C ARG A 137 -6.43 -3.58 10.37
N ILE A 138 -6.23 -2.33 9.98
CA ILE A 138 -5.26 -1.94 8.95
C ILE A 138 -4.52 -0.71 9.41
N TYR A 139 -3.19 -0.75 9.37
CA TYR A 139 -2.35 0.33 9.86
C TYR A 139 -1.88 1.18 8.68
N VAL A 140 -2.15 2.48 8.75
CA VAL A 140 -1.81 3.43 7.69
C VAL A 140 -0.90 4.50 8.27
N ALA A 141 0.10 4.92 7.49
CA ALA A 141 0.96 6.04 7.79
C ALA A 141 1.12 6.96 6.59
N PHE A 142 1.19 8.27 6.84
CA PHE A 142 1.40 9.31 5.83
C PHE A 142 2.02 10.57 6.46
N CYS A 143 3.09 11.09 5.84
CA CYS A 143 3.73 12.35 6.25
C CYS A 143 4.00 12.46 7.77
N GLY A 144 4.51 11.38 8.39
CA GLY A 144 4.82 11.33 9.83
C GLY A 144 3.62 11.10 10.77
N ARG A 145 2.41 10.92 10.24
CA ARG A 145 1.23 10.50 11.02
C ARG A 145 0.94 9.03 10.80
N THR A 146 0.26 8.41 11.78
CA THR A 146 -0.24 7.04 11.70
C THR A 146 -1.67 6.97 12.23
N TRP A 147 -2.47 6.10 11.66
CA TRP A 147 -3.83 5.79 12.12
C TRP A 147 -4.20 4.36 11.76
N ILE A 148 -5.33 3.89 12.30
CA ILE A 148 -5.83 2.53 12.10
C ILE A 148 -7.23 2.63 11.50
N LEU A 149 -7.51 1.85 10.46
CA LEU A 149 -8.87 1.55 10.02
C LEU A 149 -9.32 0.28 10.73
N ASP A 150 -10.49 0.33 11.35
CA ASP A 150 -11.10 -0.77 12.09
C ASP A 150 -12.49 -1.08 11.48
N ALA A 151 -12.74 -2.35 11.18
CA ALA A 151 -13.99 -2.81 10.57
C ALA A 151 -15.13 -3.08 11.57
N GLY A 152 -14.90 -2.89 12.87
CA GLY A 152 -15.93 -2.92 13.91
C GLY A 152 -16.54 -4.28 14.20
N ARG A 153 -15.87 -5.39 13.85
CA ARG A 153 -16.27 -6.70 14.35
C ARG A 153 -15.82 -6.78 15.81
N GLU A 154 -16.78 -6.74 16.73
CA GLU A 154 -16.52 -6.96 18.15
C GLU A 154 -15.83 -8.31 18.35
N ALA A 155 -14.79 -8.32 19.18
CA ALA A 155 -14.03 -9.52 19.56
C ALA A 155 -14.88 -10.50 20.38
#